data_AF-A0A918TN85-F1
#
_entry.id   AF-A0A918TN85-F1
#
_cell.length_a   1.000
_cell.length_b   1.000
_cell.length_c   1.000
_cell.angle_alpha   90.00
_cell.angle_beta   90.00
_cell.angle_gamma   90.00
#
_symmetry.space_group_name_H-M   'P 1'
#
loop_
_entity.id
_entity.type
_entity.pdbx_description
1 polymer ?
#
loop_
_entity_poly.entity_id
_entity_poly.type
_entity_poly.pdbx_seq_one_letter_code
_entity_poly.pdbx_strand_id
1 'polypeptide(L)'
;MRFWLYGLALLCGSALQAQELVDYDALFRDHAEQVVKSTDGKSEHLELQNGVTVSRYANGIVATDSSEGGAVGCALMITGELLNIARQCRPAETQLQAGLEQNFMRVLRFAAENAYPPQDPAPLIKFYEQSFNRAMDPKSCAEIQSDEGILAMMNAFSDPLATESIVKMPRLPVSNPCL
;
A
#
# COMPACT_ATOMS: atom_id res chain seq x y z
N MET A 1 -1.32 -41.76 27.60
CA MET A 1 -2.20 -41.82 26.42
C MET A 1 -2.93 -40.49 26.27
N ARG A 2 -2.87 -39.91 25.06
CA ARG A 2 -3.74 -38.84 24.49
C ARG A 2 -3.62 -37.43 25.11
N PHE A 3 -2.71 -36.55 24.65
CA PHE A 3 -2.75 -35.68 23.44
C PHE A 3 -4.02 -34.87 23.26
N TRP A 4 -4.07 -33.62 23.77
CA TRP A 4 -4.86 -32.53 23.18
C TRP A 4 -4.05 -31.22 23.23
N LEU A 5 -3.09 -31.13 22.29
CA LEU A 5 -2.54 -29.89 21.76
C LEU A 5 -3.57 -29.34 20.75
N TYR A 6 -4.38 -28.37 21.16
CA TYR A 6 -4.99 -27.43 20.23
C TYR A 6 -4.14 -26.17 20.29
N GLY A 7 -3.32 -25.88 19.29
CA GLY A 7 -3.78 -25.66 17.92
C GLY A 7 -4.32 -24.24 17.76
N LEU A 8 -3.77 -23.26 18.50
CA LEU A 8 -3.96 -21.83 18.24
C LEU A 8 -3.01 -21.43 17.10
N ALA A 9 -3.29 -21.97 15.91
CA ALA A 9 -2.52 -21.72 14.71
C ALA A 9 -3.31 -20.76 13.81
N LEU A 10 -2.69 -19.63 13.50
CA LEU A 10 -2.92 -18.78 12.32
C LEU A 10 -4.29 -18.10 12.20
N LEU A 11 -4.42 -16.98 12.92
CA LEU A 11 -5.15 -15.81 12.42
C LEU A 11 -4.17 -14.61 12.30
N CYS A 12 -3.01 -14.84 11.67
CA CYS A 12 -2.27 -13.75 11.03
C CYS A 12 -2.83 -13.62 9.62
N GLY A 13 -4.08 -13.16 9.51
CA GLY A 13 -4.56 -12.59 8.27
C GLY A 13 -3.87 -11.24 8.12
N SER A 14 -2.63 -11.27 7.63
CA SER A 14 -1.86 -10.07 7.34
C SER A 14 -2.71 -9.23 6.40
N ALA A 15 -3.21 -8.08 6.87
CA ALA A 15 -3.50 -7.02 5.94
C ALA A 15 -2.14 -6.70 5.32
N LEU A 16 -1.97 -6.98 4.02
CA LEU A 16 -0.74 -6.68 3.30
C LEU A 16 -0.49 -5.19 3.43
N GLN A 17 0.31 -4.81 4.42
CA GLN A 17 0.82 -3.45 4.55
C GLN A 17 1.71 -3.29 3.33
N ALA A 18 1.67 -2.15 2.63
CA ALA A 18 2.50 -1.98 1.44
C ALA A 18 4.02 -2.19 1.70
N GLN A 19 4.44 -2.16 2.97
CA GLN A 19 5.77 -2.63 3.42
C GLN A 19 6.07 -4.10 3.09
N GLU A 20 5.08 -4.99 3.01
CA GLU A 20 5.27 -6.40 2.64
C GLU A 20 5.61 -6.58 1.15
N LEU A 21 5.45 -5.55 0.32
CA LEU A 21 5.90 -5.57 -1.08
C LEU A 21 7.42 -5.37 -1.21
N VAL A 22 8.11 -4.97 -0.13
CA VAL A 22 9.53 -4.65 -0.16
C VAL A 22 10.29 -5.51 0.86
N ASP A 23 11.05 -6.48 0.37
CA ASP A 23 12.09 -7.15 1.14
C ASP A 23 13.27 -6.19 1.30
N TYR A 24 13.23 -5.42 2.39
CA TYR A 24 14.28 -4.47 2.72
C TYR A 24 15.61 -5.16 3.05
N ASP A 25 15.61 -6.40 3.52
CA ASP A 25 16.85 -7.12 3.78
C ASP A 25 17.55 -7.48 2.49
N ALA A 26 16.80 -7.94 1.49
CA ALA A 26 17.30 -8.11 0.13
C ALA A 26 17.77 -6.78 -0.46
N LEU A 27 16.98 -5.72 -0.33
CA LEU A 27 17.32 -4.40 -0.87
C LEU A 27 18.67 -3.89 -0.34
N PHE A 28 18.88 -3.92 0.98
CA PHE A 28 20.16 -3.47 1.57
C PHE A 28 21.34 -4.35 1.18
N ARG A 29 21.14 -5.67 1.09
CA ARG A 29 22.18 -6.61 0.69
C ARG A 29 22.62 -6.35 -0.75
N ASP A 30 21.66 -6.20 -1.65
CA ASP A 30 21.92 -6.09 -3.09
C ASP A 30 22.42 -4.68 -3.46
N HIS A 31 22.17 -3.68 -2.61
CA HIS A 31 22.70 -2.30 -2.72
C HIS A 31 23.82 -1.98 -1.71
N ALA A 32 24.52 -2.98 -1.17
CA ALA A 32 25.47 -2.80 -0.07
C ALA A 32 26.55 -1.73 -0.32
N GLU A 33 26.98 -1.54 -1.57
CA GLU A 33 27.98 -0.52 -1.95
C GLU A 33 27.45 0.93 -1.85
N GLN A 34 26.13 1.11 -1.85
CA GLN A 34 25.46 2.41 -1.78
C GLN A 34 24.98 2.74 -0.36
N VAL A 35 25.09 1.79 0.57
CA VAL A 35 24.63 1.97 1.95
C VAL A 35 25.61 2.83 2.75
N VAL A 36 25.11 3.93 3.29
CA VAL A 36 25.85 4.84 4.18
C VAL A 36 25.52 4.49 5.63
N LYS A 37 26.52 4.09 6.41
CA LYS A 37 26.36 3.83 7.84
C LYS A 37 26.58 5.11 8.64
N SER A 38 25.80 5.31 9.70
CA SER A 38 26.05 6.40 10.65
C SER A 38 27.39 6.22 11.35
N THR A 39 28.00 7.33 11.79
CA THR A 39 29.30 7.31 12.49
C THR A 39 29.29 6.49 13.78
N ASP A 40 28.13 6.40 14.44
CA ASP A 40 27.94 5.59 15.65
C ASP A 40 27.51 4.15 15.37
N GLY A 41 27.36 3.78 14.09
CA GLY A 41 26.98 2.44 13.63
C GLY A 41 25.55 2.02 13.98
N LYS A 42 24.69 2.94 14.43
CA LYS A 42 23.31 2.64 14.87
C LYS A 42 22.26 2.73 13.77
N SER A 43 22.58 3.35 12.65
CA SER A 43 21.71 3.39 11.49
C SER A 43 22.46 3.20 10.18
N GLU A 44 21.73 2.75 9.18
CA GLU A 44 22.19 2.60 7.81
C GLU A 44 21.16 3.26 6.89
N HIS A 45 21.63 3.98 5.88
CA HIS A 45 20.81 4.76 4.96
C HIS A 45 21.12 4.35 3.53
N LEU A 46 20.06 4.17 2.73
CA LEU A 46 20.12 3.91 1.31
C LEU A 46 19.26 4.96 0.59
N GLU A 47 19.89 5.76 -0.26
CA GLU A 47 19.21 6.71 -1.14
C GLU A 47 19.13 6.13 -2.54
N LEU A 48 17.92 5.91 -3.03
CA LEU A 48 17.67 5.46 -4.40
C LEU A 48 17.53 6.68 -5.32
N GLN A 49 17.99 6.53 -6.56
CA GLN A 49 18.02 7.63 -7.54
C GLN A 49 16.64 8.18 -7.92
N ASN A 50 15.57 7.45 -7.60
CA ASN A 50 14.18 7.80 -7.90
C ASN A 50 13.46 8.52 -6.74
N GLY A 51 14.20 9.04 -5.77
CA GLY A 51 13.66 9.87 -4.68
C GLY A 51 13.14 9.08 -3.48
N VAL A 52 13.36 7.76 -3.46
CA VAL A 52 13.07 6.93 -2.29
C VAL A 52 14.30 6.82 -1.39
N THR A 53 14.14 7.13 -0.12
CA THR A 53 15.17 6.95 0.92
C THR A 53 14.72 5.87 1.89
N VAL A 54 15.59 4.92 2.19
CA VAL A 54 15.33 3.86 3.17
C VAL A 54 16.37 3.94 4.28
N SER A 55 15.90 4.08 5.51
CA SER A 55 16.71 4.15 6.72
C SER A 55 16.41 2.97 7.61
N ARG A 56 17.43 2.17 7.94
CA ARG A 56 17.35 1.07 8.91
C ARG A 56 17.95 1.53 10.24
N TYR A 57 17.20 1.31 11.31
CA TYR A 57 17.58 1.55 12.69
C TYR A 57 17.51 0.25 13.49
N ALA A 58 18.01 0.25 14.73
CA ALA A 58 17.93 -0.92 15.61
C ALA A 58 16.49 -1.41 15.88
N ASN A 59 15.50 -0.52 15.81
CA ASN A 59 14.10 -0.80 16.13
C ASN A 59 13.16 -0.83 14.91
N GLY A 60 13.67 -0.74 13.69
CA GLY A 60 12.82 -0.82 12.50
C GLY A 60 13.40 -0.13 11.27
N ILE A 61 12.56 -0.06 10.24
CA ILE A 61 12.89 0.51 8.94
C ILE A 61 11.90 1.64 8.64
N VAL A 62 12.42 2.77 8.17
CA VAL A 62 11.64 3.90 7.69
C VAL A 62 12.00 4.11 6.24
N ALA A 63 11.01 4.08 5.36
CA ALA A 63 11.19 4.33 3.94
C ALA A 63 10.29 5.49 3.51
N THR A 64 10.86 6.51 2.89
CA THR A 64 10.19 7.74 2.47
C THR A 64 10.30 7.95 0.98
N ASP A 65 9.20 8.39 0.36
CA ASP A 65 9.14 8.82 -1.03
C ASP A 65 9.05 10.34 -1.10
N SER A 66 10.08 10.96 -1.66
CA SER A 66 10.16 12.41 -1.87
C SER A 66 9.93 12.81 -3.32
N SER A 67 9.53 11.85 -4.17
CA SER A 67 9.23 12.12 -5.57
C SER A 67 7.98 13.00 -5.72
N GLU A 68 7.91 13.74 -6.84
CA GLU A 68 6.74 14.57 -7.18
C GLU A 68 5.44 13.76 -7.31
N GLY A 69 5.54 12.44 -7.52
CA GLY A 69 4.39 11.54 -7.65
C GLY A 69 3.79 11.10 -6.32
N GLY A 70 4.46 11.34 -5.20
CA GLY A 70 4.04 10.89 -3.86
C GLY A 70 4.20 9.39 -3.63
N ALA A 71 3.97 8.94 -2.39
CA ALA A 71 4.23 7.56 -1.96
C ALA A 71 3.24 6.56 -2.59
N VAL A 72 3.74 5.67 -3.47
CA VAL A 72 2.92 4.67 -4.20
C VAL A 72 2.16 3.74 -3.25
N GLY A 73 2.81 3.27 -2.18
CA GLY A 73 2.17 2.41 -1.19
C GLY A 73 1.05 3.11 -0.43
N CYS A 74 1.17 4.42 -0.20
CA CYS A 74 0.07 5.21 0.38
C CYS A 74 -1.11 5.31 -0.58
N ALA A 75 -0.86 5.64 -1.85
CA ALA A 75 -1.90 5.69 -2.88
C ALA A 75 -2.63 4.35 -3.03
N LEU A 76 -1.90 3.23 -2.96
CA LEU A 76 -2.48 1.89 -3.02
C LEU A 76 -3.45 1.65 -1.84
N MET A 77 -3.04 1.97 -0.62
CA MET A 77 -3.87 1.80 0.57
C MET A 77 -5.10 2.70 0.54
N ILE A 78 -4.95 3.98 0.21
CA ILE A 78 -6.06 4.95 0.13
C ILE A 78 -7.07 4.50 -0.93
N THR A 79 -6.62 4.18 -2.13
CA THR A 79 -7.54 3.81 -3.22
C THR A 79 -8.26 2.49 -2.90
N GLY A 80 -7.58 1.54 -2.26
CA GLY A 80 -8.18 0.28 -1.80
C GLY A 80 -9.25 0.48 -0.74
N GLU A 81 -9.00 1.34 0.25
CA GLU A 81 -9.97 1.66 1.30
C GLU A 81 -11.18 2.42 0.73
N LEU A 82 -10.95 3.41 -0.15
CA LEU A 82 -12.02 4.14 -0.82
C LEU A 82 -12.89 3.20 -1.68
N LEU A 83 -12.29 2.24 -2.36
CA LEU A 83 -13.02 1.23 -3.12
C LEU A 83 -13.87 0.33 -2.21
N ASN A 84 -13.32 -0.12 -1.08
CA ASN A 84 -14.08 -0.87 -0.08
C ASN A 84 -15.30 -0.07 0.42
N ILE A 85 -15.07 1.19 0.80
CA ILE A 85 -16.12 2.12 1.20
C ILE A 85 -17.19 2.27 0.10
N ALA A 86 -16.77 2.47 -1.15
CA ALA A 86 -17.69 2.63 -2.28
C ALA A 86 -18.59 1.40 -2.45
N ARG A 87 -18.01 0.20 -2.39
CA ARG A 87 -18.73 -1.07 -2.55
C ARG A 87 -19.71 -1.34 -1.41
N GLN A 88 -19.30 -1.07 -0.17
CA GLN A 88 -20.11 -1.39 1.02
C GLN A 88 -21.16 -0.32 1.32
N CYS A 89 -20.79 0.96 1.22
CA CYS A 89 -21.63 2.06 1.66
C CYS A 89 -22.32 2.81 0.51
N ARG A 90 -21.87 2.66 -0.75
CA ARG A 90 -22.46 3.34 -1.93
C ARG A 90 -22.69 2.38 -3.11
N PRO A 91 -23.41 1.26 -2.91
CA PRO A 91 -23.53 0.21 -3.94
C PRO A 91 -24.22 0.68 -5.23
N ALA A 92 -25.05 1.73 -5.17
CA ALA A 92 -25.71 2.31 -6.34
C ALA A 92 -24.78 3.15 -7.24
N GLU A 93 -23.62 3.58 -6.74
CA GLU A 93 -22.68 4.46 -7.46
C GLU A 93 -21.67 3.64 -8.28
N THR A 94 -22.16 2.90 -9.27
CA THR A 94 -21.36 1.94 -10.05
C THR A 94 -20.23 2.60 -10.85
N GLN A 95 -20.41 3.84 -11.32
CA GLN A 95 -19.37 4.58 -12.05
C GLN A 95 -18.22 5.00 -11.14
N LEU A 96 -18.53 5.46 -9.91
CA LEU A 96 -17.52 5.80 -8.91
C LEU A 96 -16.68 4.57 -8.54
N GLN A 97 -17.36 3.44 -8.30
CA GLN A 97 -16.70 2.16 -8.02
C GLN A 97 -15.79 1.72 -9.17
N ALA A 98 -16.25 1.82 -10.42
CA ALA A 98 -15.46 1.43 -11.59
C ALA A 98 -14.19 2.29 -11.74
N GLY A 99 -14.30 3.62 -11.50
CA GLY A 99 -13.13 4.51 -11.53
C GLY A 99 -12.12 4.20 -10.42
N LEU A 100 -12.59 4.01 -9.19
CA LEU A 100 -11.74 3.61 -8.07
C LEU A 100 -11.08 2.25 -8.30
N GLU A 101 -11.82 1.27 -8.83
CA GLU A 101 -11.30 -0.05 -9.15
C GLU A 101 -10.23 0.00 -10.24
N GLN A 102 -10.46 0.76 -11.31
CA GLN A 102 -9.47 0.95 -12.36
C GLN A 102 -8.17 1.56 -11.82
N ASN A 103 -8.28 2.61 -11.00
CA ASN A 103 -7.12 3.27 -10.41
C ASN A 103 -6.42 2.39 -9.38
N PHE A 104 -7.16 1.67 -8.54
CA PHE A 104 -6.61 0.70 -7.60
C PHE A 104 -5.77 -0.35 -8.33
N MET A 105 -6.33 -0.96 -9.38
CA MET A 105 -5.66 -1.99 -10.17
C MET A 105 -4.42 -1.44 -10.89
N ARG A 106 -4.46 -0.19 -11.37
CA ARG A 106 -3.32 0.49 -11.99
C ARG A 106 -2.19 0.69 -10.99
N VAL A 107 -2.48 1.23 -9.81
CA VAL A 107 -1.49 1.46 -8.76
C VAL A 107 -0.95 0.13 -8.21
N LEU A 108 -1.79 -0.88 -8.05
CA LEU A 108 -1.38 -2.20 -7.58
C LEU A 108 -0.39 -2.88 -8.53
N ARG A 109 -0.67 -2.86 -9.84
CA ARG A 109 0.26 -3.39 -10.84
C ARG A 109 1.59 -2.67 -10.81
N PHE A 110 1.54 -1.34 -10.78
CA PHE A 110 2.74 -0.52 -10.68
C PHE A 110 3.53 -0.85 -9.39
N ALA A 111 2.86 -1.00 -8.26
CA ALA A 111 3.48 -1.36 -6.99
C ALA A 111 4.14 -2.75 -7.03
N ALA A 112 3.49 -3.74 -7.65
CA ALA A 112 4.03 -5.09 -7.81
C ALA A 112 5.26 -5.13 -8.73
N GLU A 113 5.21 -4.41 -9.85
CA GLU A 113 6.30 -4.32 -10.82
C GLU A 113 7.54 -3.60 -10.23
N ASN A 114 7.32 -2.69 -9.27
CA ASN A 114 8.37 -1.93 -8.60
C ASN A 114 8.64 -2.39 -7.17
N ALA A 115 8.06 -3.51 -6.77
CA ALA A 115 8.37 -4.21 -5.52
C ALA A 115 9.85 -4.62 -5.49
N TYR A 116 10.34 -5.02 -4.31
CA TYR A 116 11.69 -5.56 -4.20
C TYR A 116 11.68 -6.92 -3.51
N PRO A 117 12.05 -8.02 -4.20
CA PRO A 117 12.16 -8.11 -5.66
C PRO A 117 10.81 -7.83 -6.36
N PRO A 118 10.79 -7.53 -7.67
CA PRO A 118 9.55 -7.40 -8.42
C PRO A 118 8.66 -8.63 -8.26
N GLN A 119 7.36 -8.41 -8.09
CA GLN A 119 6.38 -9.47 -7.85
C GLN A 119 5.39 -9.56 -9.01
N ASP A 120 4.82 -10.75 -9.22
CA ASP A 120 3.70 -10.93 -10.14
C ASP A 120 2.46 -10.23 -9.55
N PRO A 121 1.81 -9.29 -10.27
CA PRO A 121 0.59 -8.65 -9.78
C PRO A 121 -0.60 -9.59 -9.66
N ALA A 122 -0.66 -10.71 -10.41
CA ALA A 122 -1.86 -11.55 -10.44
C ALA A 122 -2.22 -12.17 -9.06
N PRO A 123 -1.29 -12.75 -8.29
CA PRO A 123 -1.54 -13.18 -6.91
C PRO A 123 -1.98 -12.04 -5.99
N LEU A 124 -1.38 -10.85 -6.14
CA LEU A 124 -1.67 -9.69 -5.30
C LEU A 124 -3.07 -9.15 -5.56
N ILE A 125 -3.49 -9.09 -6.83
CA ILE A 125 -4.86 -8.72 -7.22
C ILE A 125 -5.87 -9.59 -6.50
N LYS A 126 -5.70 -10.92 -6.58
CA LYS A 126 -6.60 -11.87 -5.94
C LYS A 126 -6.63 -11.70 -4.42
N PHE A 127 -5.46 -11.49 -3.81
CA PHE A 127 -5.36 -11.24 -2.38
C PHE A 127 -6.10 -9.96 -1.97
N TYR A 128 -5.97 -8.88 -2.74
CA TYR A 128 -6.61 -7.61 -2.44
C TYR A 128 -8.12 -7.62 -2.69
N GLU A 129 -8.58 -8.31 -3.74
CA GLU A 129 -10.02 -8.58 -3.96
C GLU A 129 -10.64 -9.30 -2.76
N GLN A 130 -9.90 -10.17 -2.08
CA GLN A 130 -10.35 -10.83 -0.86
C GLN A 130 -10.26 -9.92 0.36
N SER A 131 -9.21 -9.09 0.44
CA SER A 131 -8.91 -8.26 1.61
C SER A 131 -9.76 -7.01 1.73
N PHE A 132 -10.20 -6.42 0.61
CA PHE A 132 -11.02 -5.21 0.55
C PHE A 132 -12.52 -5.49 0.39
N ASN A 133 -12.96 -6.73 0.65
CA ASN A 133 -14.37 -7.08 0.79
C ASN A 133 -14.71 -7.31 2.26
N ARG A 134 -14.32 -6.36 3.12
CA ARG A 134 -14.62 -6.41 4.55
C ARG A 134 -15.97 -5.74 4.78
N ALA A 135 -16.88 -6.45 5.43
CA ALA A 135 -18.17 -5.87 5.81
C ALA A 135 -17.95 -4.63 6.70
N MET A 136 -18.59 -3.53 6.34
CA MET A 136 -18.62 -2.32 7.16
C MET A 136 -19.90 -2.28 7.99
N ASP A 137 -19.82 -1.73 9.20
CA ASP A 137 -21.00 -1.54 10.05
C ASP A 137 -21.94 -0.50 9.41
N PRO A 138 -23.27 -0.71 9.41
CA PRO A 138 -24.22 0.23 8.83
C PRO A 138 -24.14 1.65 9.39
N LYS A 139 -23.74 1.84 10.67
CA LYS A 139 -23.57 3.17 11.25
C LYS A 139 -22.38 3.88 10.65
N SER A 140 -21.26 3.18 10.47
CA SER A 140 -20.08 3.73 9.77
C SER A 140 -20.44 4.14 8.35
N CYS A 141 -21.27 3.34 7.64
CA CYS A 141 -21.74 3.75 6.32
C CYS A 141 -22.62 5.00 6.35
N ALA A 142 -23.51 5.16 7.34
CA ALA A 142 -24.32 6.36 7.48
C ALA A 142 -23.46 7.61 7.73
N GLU A 143 -22.45 7.51 8.60
CA GLU A 143 -21.49 8.59 8.87
C GLU A 143 -20.70 8.96 7.60
N ILE A 144 -20.12 7.96 6.93
CA ILE A 144 -19.36 8.16 5.67
C ILE A 144 -20.23 8.75 4.56
N GLN A 145 -21.49 8.33 4.45
CA GLN A 145 -22.40 8.88 3.44
C GLN A 145 -22.65 10.38 3.65
N SER A 146 -22.62 10.84 4.89
CA SER A 146 -22.77 12.25 5.26
C SER A 146 -21.47 13.06 5.24
N ASP A 147 -20.31 12.41 5.08
CA ASP A 147 -19.01 13.06 5.05
C ASP A 147 -18.68 13.55 3.63
N GLU A 148 -18.79 14.87 3.43
CA GLU A 148 -18.46 15.52 2.15
C GLU A 148 -16.97 15.40 1.80
N GLY A 149 -16.09 15.31 2.79
CA GLY A 149 -14.64 15.15 2.59
C GLY A 149 -14.30 13.77 2.02
N ILE A 150 -14.90 12.71 2.57
CA ILE A 150 -14.74 11.35 2.03
C ILE A 150 -15.31 11.27 0.61
N LEU A 151 -16.48 11.85 0.36
CA LEU A 151 -17.06 11.86 -0.99
C LEU A 151 -16.18 12.64 -1.99
N ALA A 152 -15.64 13.79 -1.59
CA ALA A 152 -14.70 14.55 -2.42
C ALA A 152 -13.44 13.73 -2.72
N MET A 153 -12.90 13.04 -1.72
CA MET A 153 -11.74 12.17 -1.88
C MET A 153 -12.03 10.99 -2.82
N MET A 154 -13.18 10.31 -2.67
CA MET A 154 -13.59 9.23 -3.57
C MET A 154 -13.70 9.71 -5.01
N ASN A 155 -14.33 10.86 -5.25
CA ASN A 155 -14.43 11.44 -6.59
C ASN A 155 -13.05 11.76 -7.16
N ALA A 156 -12.19 12.42 -6.38
CA ALA A 156 -10.83 12.74 -6.80
C ALA A 156 -10.03 11.48 -7.18
N PHE A 157 -10.10 10.41 -6.37
CA PHE A 157 -9.40 9.16 -6.64
C PHE A 157 -10.08 8.27 -7.70
N SER A 158 -11.31 8.58 -8.11
CA SER A 158 -11.98 7.89 -9.21
C SER A 158 -11.65 8.47 -10.58
N ASP A 159 -11.07 9.67 -10.63
CA ASP A 159 -10.65 10.32 -11.87
C ASP A 159 -9.50 9.52 -12.54
N PRO A 160 -9.58 9.18 -13.84
CA PRO A 160 -8.50 8.48 -14.54
C PRO A 160 -7.11 9.14 -14.46
N LEU A 161 -7.06 10.45 -14.23
CA LEU A 161 -5.83 11.23 -14.10
C LEU A 161 -5.26 11.21 -12.67
N ALA A 162 -6.04 10.79 -11.67
CA ALA A 162 -5.66 10.82 -10.25
C ALA A 162 -4.37 10.06 -9.95
N THR A 163 -4.10 9.01 -10.72
CA THR A 163 -2.94 8.13 -10.52
C THR A 163 -1.79 8.39 -11.50
N GLU A 164 -1.93 9.35 -12.42
CA GLU A 164 -0.97 9.55 -13.49
C GLU A 164 0.41 9.97 -12.96
N SER A 165 0.46 10.93 -12.05
CA SER A 165 1.71 11.35 -11.40
C SER A 165 2.32 10.23 -10.55
N ILE A 166 1.47 9.45 -9.87
CA ILE A 166 1.88 8.33 -9.02
C ILE A 166 2.61 7.26 -9.83
N VAL A 167 2.08 6.88 -11.00
CA VAL A 167 2.65 5.78 -11.81
C VAL A 167 3.63 6.22 -12.90
N LYS A 168 4.06 7.49 -12.88
CA LYS A 168 4.93 8.07 -13.93
C LYS A 168 6.37 7.58 -13.86
N MET A 169 6.91 7.36 -12.65
CA MET A 169 8.33 7.09 -12.44
C MET A 169 8.53 5.82 -11.60
N PRO A 170 9.20 4.77 -12.14
CA PRO A 170 9.52 3.52 -11.44
C PRO A 170 10.19 3.74 -10.07
N ARG A 171 9.54 3.29 -8.99
CA ARG A 171 10.05 3.40 -7.61
C ARG A 171 9.36 2.48 -6.62
N LEU A 172 10.05 2.22 -5.51
CA LEU A 172 9.56 1.31 -4.46
C LEU A 172 8.17 1.74 -3.94
N PRO A 173 7.26 0.79 -3.68
CA PRO A 173 5.91 1.08 -3.20
C PRO A 173 5.86 1.39 -1.69
N VAL A 174 6.62 2.39 -1.24
CA VAL A 174 6.65 2.82 0.17
C VAL A 174 5.41 3.65 0.51
N SER A 175 5.08 3.75 1.80
CA SER A 175 3.85 4.40 2.28
C SER A 175 4.04 5.75 2.95
N ASN A 176 5.25 6.27 3.06
CA ASN A 176 5.53 7.53 3.77
C ASN A 176 6.07 8.57 2.78
N PRO A 177 5.59 9.82 2.77
CA PRO A 177 4.46 10.34 3.54
C PRO A 177 3.13 9.74 3.09
N CYS A 178 2.22 9.57 4.04
CA CYS A 178 0.79 9.41 3.79
C CYS A 178 0.10 10.57 4.50
N LEU A 179 -0.87 11.17 3.82
CA LEU A 179 -1.56 12.43 4.16
C LEU A 179 -1.59 12.78 5.66
#